data_AF-A0A936YAT8-F1
#
_entry.id   AF-A0A936YAT8-F1
#
_cell.length_a   1.000
_cell.length_b   1.000
_cell.length_c   1.000
_cell.angle_alpha   90.00
_cell.angle_beta   90.00
_cell.angle_gamma   90.00
#
_symmetry.space_group_name_H-M   'P 1'
#
loop_
_entity.id
_entity.type
_entity.pdbx_description
1 polymer ?
#
loop_
_entity_poly.entity_id
_entity_poly.type
_entity_poly.pdbx_seq_one_letter_code
_entity_poly.pdbx_strand_id
1 'polypeptide(L)'
;MNRRITEKDLKNLAQILNEETGNPVDYFNKETGKCNPGNFHIDFAYGGTKLVQTCNNGGGCRDITSGFQTKRETYDRIQQFRAGMHFEQSRKA
;
A
#
# COMPACT_ATOMS: atom_id res chain seq x y z
N MET A 1 -21.58 -12.89 0.10
CA MET A 1 -21.07 -13.14 1.47
C MET A 1 -20.28 -11.93 1.94
N ASN A 2 -20.64 -11.33 3.07
CA ASN A 2 -19.94 -10.17 3.63
C ASN A 2 -18.80 -10.64 4.55
N ARG A 3 -17.60 -10.88 4.00
CA ARG A 3 -16.40 -11.21 4.80
C ARG A 3 -15.87 -9.93 5.45
N ARG A 4 -15.52 -9.96 6.73
CA ARG A 4 -14.82 -8.85 7.41
C ARG A 4 -13.37 -8.75 6.89
N ILE A 5 -12.92 -7.56 6.46
CA ILE A 5 -11.50 -7.30 6.22
C ILE A 5 -10.79 -7.13 7.56
N THR A 6 -9.68 -7.84 7.70
CA THR A 6 -8.74 -7.71 8.81
C THR A 6 -7.57 -6.80 8.42
N GLU A 7 -6.82 -6.35 9.43
CA GLU A 7 -5.58 -5.59 9.18
C GLU A 7 -4.54 -6.43 8.46
N LYS A 8 -4.53 -7.74 8.74
CA LYS A 8 -3.65 -8.70 8.06
C LYS A 8 -3.96 -8.75 6.56
N ASP A 9 -5.24 -8.75 6.18
CA ASP A 9 -5.63 -8.71 4.76
C ASP A 9 -5.08 -7.44 4.07
N LEU A 10 -5.17 -6.27 4.73
CA LEU A 10 -4.64 -5.01 4.19
C LEU A 10 -3.12 -5.00 4.07
N LYS A 11 -2.41 -5.46 5.11
CA LYS A 11 -0.94 -5.55 5.10
C LYS A 11 -0.43 -6.50 4.03
N ASN A 12 -1.06 -7.68 3.90
CA ASN A 12 -0.75 -8.64 2.85
C ASN A 12 -0.97 -8.03 1.47
N LEU A 13 -2.04 -7.26 1.28
CA LEU A 13 -2.32 -6.63 -0.01
C LEU A 13 -1.31 -5.53 -0.36
N ALA A 14 -0.84 -4.74 0.61
CA ALA A 14 0.24 -3.78 0.42
C ALA A 14 1.58 -4.48 0.09
N GLN A 15 1.86 -5.63 0.72
CA GLN A 15 3.03 -6.45 0.38
C GLN A 15 2.97 -6.95 -1.07
N ILE A 16 1.85 -7.55 -1.48
CA ILE A 16 1.65 -8.01 -2.86
C ILE A 16 1.84 -6.84 -3.84
N LEU A 17 1.30 -5.66 -3.50
CA LEU A 17 1.47 -4.47 -4.32
C LEU A 17 2.96 -4.08 -4.47
N ASN A 18 3.75 -4.15 -3.40
CA ASN A 18 5.20 -3.91 -3.49
C ASN A 18 5.88 -4.92 -4.41
N GLU A 19 5.58 -6.21 -4.25
CA GLU A 19 6.14 -7.29 -5.07
C GLU A 19 5.81 -7.09 -6.56
N GLU A 20 4.56 -6.79 -6.89
CA GLU A 20 4.10 -6.57 -8.27
C GLU A 20 4.70 -5.33 -8.93
N THR A 21 5.04 -4.32 -8.14
CA THR A 21 5.61 -3.05 -8.62
C THR A 21 7.13 -3.00 -8.55
N GLY A 22 7.78 -4.07 -8.07
CA GLY A 22 9.22 -4.12 -7.84
C GLY A 22 9.71 -3.17 -6.75
N ASN A 23 8.82 -2.73 -5.86
CA ASN A 23 9.15 -1.86 -4.74
C ASN A 23 9.67 -2.67 -3.54
N PRO A 24 10.45 -2.05 -2.63
CA PRO A 24 10.90 -2.70 -1.41
C PRO A 24 9.70 -3.18 -0.57
N VAL A 25 9.76 -4.41 -0.05
CA VAL A 25 8.71 -4.97 0.83
C VAL A 25 8.84 -4.42 2.25
N ASP A 26 10.07 -4.27 2.73
CA ASP A 26 10.34 -3.71 4.05
C ASP A 26 10.28 -2.18 4.01
N TYR A 27 9.56 -1.58 4.97
CA TYR A 27 9.49 -0.14 5.13
C TYR A 27 10.83 0.48 5.58
N PHE A 28 11.58 -0.22 6.43
CA PHE A 28 12.76 0.32 7.11
C PHE A 28 13.97 -0.62 7.00
N ASN A 29 15.09 -0.08 6.53
CA ASN A 29 16.36 -0.78 6.46
C ASN A 29 17.10 -0.61 7.79
N LYS A 30 17.22 -1.70 8.55
CA LYS A 30 17.84 -1.71 9.89
C LYS A 30 19.35 -1.47 9.86
N GLU A 31 20.04 -1.80 8.78
CA GLU A 31 21.50 -1.63 8.66
C GLU A 31 21.87 -0.17 8.44
N THR A 32 21.09 0.52 7.62
CA THR A 32 21.32 1.93 7.27
C THR A 32 20.58 2.91 8.16
N GLY A 33 19.61 2.42 8.95
CA GLY A 33 18.74 3.25 9.78
C GLY A 33 17.79 4.16 8.98
N LYS A 34 17.48 3.81 7.74
CA LYS A 34 16.71 4.64 6.79
C LYS A 34 15.43 3.95 6.34
N CYS A 35 14.43 4.75 6.00
CA CYS A 35 13.22 4.24 5.34
C CYS A 35 13.54 3.89 3.88
N ASN A 36 12.83 2.91 3.32
CA ASN A 36 12.97 2.51 1.93
C ASN A 36 11.97 3.29 1.05
N PRO A 37 12.43 4.21 0.18
CA PRO A 37 11.54 4.89 -0.77
C PRO A 37 10.86 3.89 -1.71
N GLY A 38 9.64 4.20 -2.12
CA GLY A 38 8.83 3.34 -2.99
C GLY A 38 7.99 2.30 -2.24
N ASN A 39 8.31 1.97 -0.99
CA ASN A 39 7.52 1.03 -0.20
C ASN A 39 6.08 1.52 0.03
N PHE A 40 5.11 0.71 -0.35
CA PHE A 40 3.70 0.83 0.00
C PHE A 40 3.42 0.17 1.35
N HIS A 41 2.72 0.89 2.23
CA HIS A 41 2.29 0.34 3.52
C HIS A 41 0.98 0.98 3.98
N ILE A 42 0.35 0.36 4.99
CA ILE A 42 -0.92 0.80 5.55
C ILE A 42 -0.65 1.69 6.76
N ASP A 43 -1.17 2.91 6.72
CA ASP A 43 -1.20 3.81 7.86
C ASP A 43 -2.54 3.68 8.59
N PHE A 44 -2.49 3.68 9.92
CA PHE A 44 -3.62 3.47 10.82
C PHE A 44 -3.73 4.65 11.78
N ALA A 45 -4.84 5.38 11.72
CA ALA A 45 -5.14 6.42 12.70
C ALA A 45 -6.65 6.59 12.89
N TYR A 46 -7.06 6.94 14.11
CA TYR A 46 -8.45 7.26 14.45
C TYR A 46 -9.47 6.17 14.06
N GLY A 47 -9.04 4.90 14.05
CA GLY A 47 -9.86 3.75 13.64
C GLY A 47 -9.99 3.56 12.12
N GLY A 48 -9.46 4.48 11.32
CA GLY A 48 -9.40 4.40 9.87
C GLY A 48 -8.05 3.88 9.35
N THR A 49 -8.03 3.55 8.06
CA THR A 49 -6.85 3.08 7.33
C THR A 49 -6.67 3.83 6.03
N LYS A 50 -5.42 3.92 5.56
CA LYS A 50 -5.09 4.46 4.24
C LYS A 50 -3.86 3.77 3.67
N LEU A 51 -3.75 3.72 2.34
CA LEU A 51 -2.53 3.30 1.67
C LEU A 51 -1.62 4.51 1.49
N VAL A 52 -0.38 4.39 1.93
CA VAL A 52 0.66 5.40 1.73
C VAL A 52 1.87 4.80 1.02
N GLN A 53 2.68 5.64 0.41
CA GLN A 53 3.96 5.24 -0.15
C GLN A 53 5.09 6.14 0.35
N THR A 54 6.17 5.51 0.82
CA THR A 54 7.37 6.22 1.25
C THR A 54 8.01 6.95 0.06
N CYS A 55 8.31 8.23 0.22
CA CYS A 55 8.86 9.10 -0.81
C CYS A 55 10.35 9.40 -0.61
N ASN A 56 10.88 9.24 0.61
CA ASN A 56 12.28 9.53 0.91
C ASN A 56 12.82 8.69 2.08
N ASN A 57 14.14 8.72 2.25
CA ASN A 57 14.85 7.96 3.29
C ASN A 57 14.53 8.42 4.72
N GLY A 58 13.96 9.61 4.89
CA GLY A 58 13.54 10.19 6.16
C GLY A 58 12.12 9.83 6.59
N GLY A 59 11.40 9.02 5.80
CA GLY A 59 10.05 8.55 6.15
C GLY A 59 8.91 9.48 5.71
N GLY A 60 9.18 10.47 4.85
CA GLY A 60 8.11 11.24 4.23
C GLY A 60 7.24 10.33 3.35
N CYS A 61 5.92 10.43 3.48
CA CYS A 61 4.97 9.55 2.78
C CYS A 61 3.96 10.37 1.94
N ARG A 62 3.57 9.82 0.78
CA ARG A 62 2.44 10.30 -0.02
C ARG A 62 1.21 9.43 0.24
N ASP A 63 0.05 10.06 0.33
CA ASP A 63 -1.24 9.37 0.44
C ASP A 63 -1.72 8.93 -0.95
N ILE A 64 -2.05 7.64 -1.08
CA ILE A 64 -2.53 7.04 -2.35
C ILE A 64 -4.06 6.97 -2.35
N THR A 65 -4.68 6.82 -1.18
CA THR A 65 -6.12 6.64 -1.03
C THR A 65 -6.88 7.94 -0.74
N SER A 66 -6.19 9.06 -0.54
CA SER A 66 -6.75 10.38 -0.25
C SER A 66 -7.53 10.43 1.07
N GLY A 67 -6.86 10.12 2.18
CA GLY A 67 -7.38 10.20 3.54
C GLY A 67 -7.71 8.85 4.16
N PHE A 68 -7.95 8.87 5.47
CA PHE A 68 -8.34 7.68 6.24
C PHE A 68 -9.77 7.24 5.90
N GLN A 69 -9.94 5.94 5.73
CA GLN A 69 -11.19 5.29 5.32
C GLN A 69 -11.45 4.05 6.18
N THR A 70 -12.58 3.40 5.97
CA THR A 70 -12.79 2.07 6.54
C THR A 70 -11.83 1.04 5.92
N LYS A 71 -11.54 -0.02 6.68
CA LYS A 71 -10.70 -1.14 6.21
C LYS A 71 -11.24 -1.76 4.92
N ARG A 72 -12.57 -1.84 4.78
CA ARG A 72 -13.25 -2.35 3.59
C ARG A 72 -12.96 -1.45 2.38
N GLU A 73 -13.19 -0.15 2.49
CA GLU A 73 -12.93 0.81 1.41
C GLU A 73 -11.45 0.84 1.02
N THR A 74 -10.54 0.82 2.00
CA THR A 74 -9.10 0.78 1.72
C THR A 74 -8.73 -0.48 0.94
N TYR A 75 -9.24 -1.65 1.36
CA TYR A 75 -9.00 -2.89 0.63
C TYR A 75 -9.52 -2.80 -0.82
N ASP A 76 -10.75 -2.33 -1.00
CA ASP A 76 -11.38 -2.26 -2.31
C ASP A 76 -10.64 -1.26 -3.23
N ARG A 77 -10.18 -0.11 -2.71
CA ARG A 77 -9.38 0.86 -3.46
C ARG A 77 -8.01 0.32 -3.87
N ILE A 78 -7.32 -0.42 -3.00
CA ILE A 78 -6.04 -1.04 -3.36
C ILE A 78 -6.24 -2.08 -4.47
N GLN A 79 -7.31 -2.89 -4.40
CA GLN A 79 -7.63 -3.84 -5.47
C GLN A 79 -7.93 -3.13 -6.80
N GLN A 80 -8.70 -2.04 -6.78
CA GLN A 80 -8.97 -1.22 -7.97
C GLN A 80 -7.68 -0.61 -8.55
N PHE A 81 -6.78 -0.12 -7.68
CA PHE A 81 -5.48 0.38 -8.08
C PHE A 81 -4.66 -0.70 -8.81
N ARG A 82 -4.57 -1.91 -8.25
CA ARG A 82 -3.91 -3.07 -8.87
C ARG A 82 -4.54 -3.44 -10.21
N ALA A 83 -5.87 -3.51 -10.28
CA ALA A 83 -6.58 -3.82 -11.52
C ALA A 83 -6.27 -2.78 -12.62
N GLY A 84 -6.22 -1.49 -12.28
CA GLY A 84 -5.83 -0.43 -13.19
C GLY A 84 -4.40 -0.59 -13.71
N MET A 85 -3.44 -0.96 -12.84
CA MET A 85 -2.06 -1.23 -13.26
C MET A 85 -1.97 -2.41 -14.23
N HIS A 86 -2.65 -3.53 -13.95
CA HIS A 86 -2.65 -4.69 -14.84
C HIS A 86 -3.31 -4.38 -16.19
N PHE A 87 -4.39 -3.61 -16.18
CA PHE A 87 -5.03 -3.14 -17.41
C PHE A 87 -4.08 -2.26 -18.24
N GLU A 88 -3.33 -1.35 -17.61
CA GLU A 88 -2.34 -0.53 -18.33
C GLU A 88 -1.13 -1.33 -18.82
N GLN A 89 -0.73 -2.40 -18.11
CA GLN A 89 0.31 -3.32 -18.57
C GLN A 89 -0.12 -4.12 -19.80
N SER A 90 -1.37 -4.63 -19.83
CA SER A 90 -1.87 -5.39 -20.96
C SER A 90 -2.03 -4.57 -22.24
N ARG A 91 -2.19 -3.25 -22.12
CA ARG A 91 -2.22 -2.32 -23.26
C ARG A 91 -0.86 -2.07 -23.91
N LYS A 92 0.23 -2.34 -23.19
CA LYS A 92 1.61 -2.08 -23.63
C LYS A 92 2.32 -3.32 -24.19
N ALA A 93 1.70 -4.49 -24.06
CA ALA A 93 2.15 -5.76 -24.62
C ALA A 93 1.58 -5.98 -26.02
#